data_AF-A0A7L9FJS8-F1
#
_entry.id   AF-A0A7L9FJS8-F1
#
_cell.length_a   1.000
_cell.length_b   1.000
_cell.length_c   1.000
_cell.angle_alpha   90.00
_cell.angle_beta   90.00
_cell.angle_gamma   90.00
#
_symmetry.space_group_name_H-M   'P 1'
#
loop_
_entity.id
_entity.type
_entity.pdbx_description
1 polymer ?
#
loop_
_entity_poly.entity_id
_entity_poly.type
_entity_poly.pdbx_seq_one_letter_code
_entity_poly.pdbx_strand_id
1 'polypeptide(L)'
;MYTSWYREVRAVKTLEVVLDNWTQGVGERPYVSASFKLSCLERGALRVSYITVALYQGPSLIREVTFSYPQALTISDDYSLSTRLDLPLSADPNCLKTRACYFRVEVGVLSKFGIVPITFTLKP
;
A
#
# COMPACT_ATOMS: atom_id res chain seq x y z
N MET A 1 2.21 -0.37 32.07
CA MET A 1 1.23 -1.03 31.16
C MET A 1 0.53 -0.09 30.18
N TYR A 2 0.25 1.17 30.52
CA TYR A 2 -0.36 2.13 29.57
C TYR A 2 0.53 2.54 28.38
N THR A 3 1.85 2.49 28.54
CA THR A 3 2.82 2.98 27.55
C THR A 3 2.88 2.18 26.25
N SER A 4 2.57 0.87 26.25
CA SER A 4 2.62 0.07 25.02
C SER A 4 1.41 0.35 24.11
N TRP A 5 0.23 0.58 24.70
CA TRP A 5 -0.99 0.89 23.94
C TRP A 5 -0.90 2.28 23.27
N TYR A 6 -0.38 3.28 23.97
CA TYR A 6 -0.15 4.60 23.38
C TYR A 6 0.83 4.53 22.20
N ARG A 7 1.86 3.69 22.29
CA ARG A 7 2.81 3.47 21.18
C ARG A 7 2.16 2.78 19.98
N GLU A 8 1.33 1.75 20.21
CA GLU A 8 0.60 1.03 19.15
C GLU A 8 -0.36 1.96 18.40
N VAL A 9 -1.18 2.72 19.13
CA VAL A 9 -2.12 3.70 18.53
C VAL A 9 -1.38 4.80 17.80
N ARG A 10 -0.26 5.28 18.36
CA ARG A 10 0.53 6.35 17.74
C ARG A 10 1.24 5.84 16.50
N ALA A 11 1.82 4.65 16.52
CA ALA A 11 2.44 4.01 15.35
C ALA A 11 1.42 3.87 14.20
N VAL A 12 0.21 3.40 14.50
CA VAL A 12 -0.91 3.36 13.53
C VAL A 12 -1.25 4.75 12.99
N LYS A 13 -1.34 5.77 13.86
CA LYS A 13 -1.65 7.15 13.43
C LYS A 13 -0.53 7.84 12.66
N THR A 14 0.71 7.39 12.84
CA THR A 14 1.88 7.92 12.15
C THR A 14 2.34 7.05 10.99
N LEU A 15 1.59 5.98 10.67
CA LEU A 15 1.84 5.19 9.47
C LEU A 15 1.50 6.05 8.27
N GLU A 16 2.49 6.26 7.42
CA GLU A 16 2.36 6.97 6.16
C GLU A 16 2.76 6.03 5.03
N VAL A 17 2.08 6.15 3.90
CA VAL A 17 2.44 5.46 2.68
C VAL A 17 2.59 6.50 1.60
N VAL A 18 3.76 6.51 0.96
CA VAL A 18 4.07 7.42 -0.15
C VAL A 18 4.31 6.60 -1.39
N LEU A 19 3.77 7.04 -2.51
CA LEU A 19 4.14 6.51 -3.83
C LEU A 19 5.48 7.13 -4.20
N ASP A 20 6.55 6.33 -4.20
CA ASP A 20 7.92 6.77 -4.45
C ASP A 20 8.18 6.91 -5.94
N ASN A 21 7.85 5.88 -6.71
CA ASN A 21 7.99 5.88 -8.16
C ASN A 21 6.96 4.94 -8.79
N TRP A 22 6.61 5.20 -10.04
CA TRP A 22 5.84 4.28 -10.86
C TRP A 22 6.30 4.32 -12.31
N THR A 23 6.22 3.17 -12.97
CA THR A 23 6.49 3.02 -14.40
C THR A 23 5.40 2.20 -15.05
N GLN A 24 5.21 2.41 -16.34
CA GLN A 24 4.20 1.70 -17.11
C GLN A 24 4.85 1.05 -18.32
N GLY A 25 4.65 -0.25 -18.46
CA GLY A 25 4.96 -0.98 -19.69
C GLY A 25 3.75 -0.97 -20.62
N VAL A 26 3.95 -0.47 -21.83
CA VAL A 26 2.97 -0.50 -22.92
C VAL A 26 3.47 -1.51 -23.95
N GLY A 27 2.73 -2.60 -24.13
CA GLY A 27 3.08 -3.71 -25.03
C GLY A 27 1.94 -4.73 -25.08
N GLU A 28 2.19 -5.93 -25.62
CA GLU A 28 1.17 -7.00 -25.70
C GLU A 28 0.59 -7.39 -24.32
N ARG A 29 1.37 -7.20 -23.26
CA ARG A 29 0.97 -7.37 -21.86
C ARG A 29 1.23 -6.08 -21.10
N PRO A 30 0.28 -5.13 -21.09
CA PRO A 30 0.47 -3.86 -20.40
C PRO A 30 0.57 -4.10 -18.89
N TYR A 31 1.44 -3.35 -18.22
CA TYR A 31 1.64 -3.47 -16.77
C TYR A 31 2.01 -2.14 -16.15
N VAL A 32 1.82 -2.04 -14.83
CA VAL A 32 2.24 -0.91 -14.01
C VAL A 32 3.12 -1.45 -12.90
N SER A 33 4.35 -0.94 -12.82
CA SER A 33 5.23 -1.17 -11.69
C SER A 33 5.15 0.04 -10.78
N ALA A 34 4.87 -0.15 -9.50
CA ALA A 34 4.82 0.93 -8.52
C ALA A 34 5.67 0.56 -7.30
N SER A 35 6.42 1.54 -6.81
CA SER A 35 7.20 1.48 -5.59
C SER A 35 6.55 2.38 -4.55
N PHE A 36 6.26 1.80 -3.39
CA PHE A 36 5.67 2.48 -2.25
C PHE A 36 6.68 2.49 -1.11
N LYS A 37 6.72 3.59 -0.38
CA LYS A 37 7.48 3.73 0.84
C LYS A 37 6.49 3.82 2.00
N LEU A 38 6.53 2.85 2.89
CA LEU A 38 5.79 2.85 4.13
C LEU A 38 6.72 3.38 5.23
N SER A 39 6.33 4.42 5.94
CA SER A 39 7.11 4.99 7.03
C SER A 39 6.28 5.09 8.30
N CYS A 40 6.93 4.97 9.47
CA CYS A 40 6.31 5.18 10.76
C CYS A 40 7.22 6.07 11.63
N LEU A 41 6.68 7.16 12.17
CA LEU A 41 7.45 8.14 12.97
C LEU A 41 7.75 7.66 14.40
N GLU A 42 6.99 6.71 14.93
CA GLU A 42 7.29 6.09 16.22
C GLU A 42 8.34 4.99 16.06
N ARG A 43 9.37 4.99 16.92
CA ARG A 43 10.36 3.90 17.05
C ARG A 43 9.77 2.59 17.61
N GLY A 44 8.46 2.40 17.47
CA GLY A 44 7.73 1.21 17.85
C GLY A 44 7.54 0.29 16.65
N ALA A 45 7.82 -1.00 16.82
CA ALA A 45 7.62 -2.03 15.80
C ALA A 45 6.13 -2.15 15.44
N LEU A 46 5.76 -1.66 14.26
CA LEU A 46 4.42 -1.82 13.69
C LEU A 46 4.37 -3.21 13.03
N ARG A 47 3.50 -4.08 13.52
CA ARG A 47 3.35 -5.45 13.01
C ARG A 47 2.29 -5.46 11.92
N VAL A 48 2.63 -5.91 10.73
CA VAL A 48 1.76 -5.91 9.55
C VAL A 48 1.49 -7.36 9.11
N SER A 49 0.22 -7.72 9.01
CA SER A 49 -0.22 -9.04 8.55
C SER A 49 -0.36 -9.12 7.04
N TYR A 50 -0.76 -8.02 6.39
CA TYR A 50 -0.85 -7.96 4.95
C TYR A 50 -0.72 -6.53 4.43
N ILE A 51 -0.32 -6.40 3.17
CA ILE A 51 -0.41 -5.15 2.42
C ILE A 51 -1.10 -5.44 1.10
N THR A 52 -2.19 -4.74 0.82
CA THR A 52 -2.92 -4.86 -0.44
C THR A 52 -2.71 -3.60 -1.25
N VAL A 53 -2.27 -3.75 -2.50
CA VAL A 53 -2.15 -2.65 -3.45
C VAL A 53 -3.16 -2.85 -4.57
N ALA A 54 -4.09 -1.92 -4.68
CA ALA A 54 -5.11 -1.90 -5.71
C ALA A 54 -4.96 -0.68 -6.62
N LEU A 55 -5.12 -0.88 -7.92
CA LEU A 55 -5.17 0.19 -8.92
C LEU A 55 -6.62 0.41 -9.33
N TYR A 56 -7.10 1.64 -9.19
CA TYR A 56 -8.43 2.06 -9.58
C TYR A 56 -8.38 3.05 -10.73
N GLN A 57 -9.38 2.99 -11.61
CA GLN A 57 -9.69 4.00 -12.62
C GLN A 57 -11.07 4.58 -12.31
N GLY A 58 -11.11 5.78 -11.74
CA GLY A 58 -12.34 6.31 -11.14
C GLY A 58 -12.89 5.33 -10.08
N PRO A 59 -14.16 4.91 -10.14
CA PRO A 59 -14.75 3.97 -9.19
C PRO A 59 -14.37 2.50 -9.47
N SER A 60 -13.80 2.19 -10.63
CA SER A 60 -13.59 0.82 -11.09
C SER A 60 -12.24 0.26 -10.64
N LEU A 61 -12.24 -0.91 -10.01
CA LEU A 61 -11.03 -1.66 -9.70
C LEU A 61 -10.46 -2.27 -10.98
N ILE A 62 -9.22 -1.92 -11.33
CA ILE A 62 -8.52 -2.52 -12.47
C ILE A 62 -7.82 -3.81 -12.04
N ARG A 63 -7.00 -3.72 -10.99
CA ARG A 63 -6.17 -4.82 -10.52
C ARG A 63 -5.82 -4.65 -9.05
N GLU A 64 -5.66 -5.76 -8.36
CA GLU A 64 -5.23 -5.81 -6.96
C GLU A 64 -4.18 -6.90 -6.77
N VAL A 65 -3.22 -6.64 -5.89
CA VAL A 65 -2.24 -7.61 -5.40
C VAL A 65 -2.17 -7.50 -3.88
N THR A 66 -2.25 -8.64 -3.21
CA THR A 66 -2.14 -8.72 -1.74
C THR A 66 -0.89 -9.48 -1.34
N PHE A 67 -0.05 -8.84 -0.55
CA PHE A 67 1.13 -9.41 0.09
C PHE A 67 0.74 -9.86 1.49
N SER A 68 0.77 -11.17 1.74
CA SER A 68 0.46 -11.74 3.04
C SER A 68 1.74 -12.03 3.82
N TYR A 69 1.78 -11.60 5.09
CA TYR A 69 2.90 -11.76 6.01
C TYR A 69 2.45 -12.60 7.22
N PRO A 70 2.38 -13.94 7.11
CA PRO A 70 1.87 -14.80 8.17
C PRO A 70 2.70 -14.73 9.46
N GLN A 71 3.98 -14.37 9.37
CA GLN A 71 4.86 -14.18 10.53
C GLN A 71 4.85 -12.75 11.08
N ALA A 72 4.01 -11.87 10.52
CA ALA A 72 4.00 -10.42 10.73
C ALA A 72 5.29 -9.71 10.28
N LEU A 73 5.16 -8.83 9.29
CA LEU A 73 6.23 -7.90 8.92
C LEU A 73 6.37 -6.83 10.01
N THR A 74 7.58 -6.55 10.44
CA THR A 74 7.85 -5.47 11.40
C THR A 74 8.37 -4.25 10.68
N ILE A 75 7.67 -3.11 10.80
CA ILE A 75 8.06 -1.81 10.26
C ILE A 75 8.44 -0.91 11.43
N SER A 76 9.71 -0.53 11.53
CA SER A 76 10.24 0.36 12.59
C SER A 76 10.66 1.74 12.08
N ASP A 77 10.91 1.87 10.78
CA ASP A 77 11.35 3.10 10.12
C ASP A 77 10.71 3.12 8.72
N ASP A 78 11.51 2.90 7.67
CA ASP A 78 11.11 2.89 6.28
C ASP A 78 11.07 1.45 5.72
N TYR A 79 9.97 1.08 5.09
CA TYR A 79 9.82 -0.17 4.34
C TYR A 79 9.43 0.15 2.89
N SER A 80 10.28 -0.26 1.96
CA SER A 80 10.00 -0.12 0.53
C SER A 80 9.31 -1.38 -0.01
N LEU A 81 8.15 -1.19 -0.63
CA LEU A 81 7.37 -2.23 -1.29
C LEU A 81 7.26 -1.91 -2.77
N SER A 82 7.82 -2.78 -3.62
CA SER A 82 7.61 -2.70 -5.07
C SER A 82 6.61 -3.76 -5.50
N THR A 83 5.67 -3.39 -6.36
CA THR A 83 4.68 -4.30 -6.94
C THR A 83 4.53 -4.07 -8.44
N ARG A 84 4.16 -5.13 -9.13
CA ARG A 84 3.80 -5.10 -10.55
C ARG A 84 2.35 -5.56 -10.70
N LEU A 85 1.54 -4.72 -11.32
CA LEU A 85 0.14 -4.95 -11.61
C LEU A 85 -0.02 -5.08 -13.12
N ASP A 86 -0.34 -6.28 -13.59
CA ASP A 86 -0.67 -6.50 -15.00
C ASP A 86 -2.05 -5.88 -15.29
N LEU A 87 -2.12 -5.06 -16.33
CA LEU A 87 -3.32 -4.35 -16.73
C LEU A 87 -4.13 -5.20 -17.71
N PRO A 88 -5.48 -5.19 -17.61
CA PRO A 88 -6.32 -5.71 -18.67
C PRO A 88 -6.21 -4.81 -19.91
N LEU A 89 -6.40 -5.39 -21.10
CA LEU A 89 -6.39 -4.64 -22.37
C LEU A 89 -7.48 -3.54 -22.43
N SER A 90 -8.51 -3.65 -21.59
CA SER A 90 -9.59 -2.66 -21.47
C SER A 90 -9.24 -1.45 -20.60
N ALA A 91 -8.13 -1.50 -19.84
CA ALA A 91 -7.70 -0.37 -19.03
C ALA A 91 -7.10 0.72 -19.92
N ASP A 92 -7.43 1.98 -19.64
CA ASP A 92 -6.87 3.10 -20.40
C ASP A 92 -5.36 3.22 -20.09
N PRO A 93 -4.48 3.04 -21.08
CA PRO A 93 -3.03 3.12 -20.87
C PRO A 93 -2.58 4.51 -20.43
N ASN A 94 -3.37 5.57 -20.60
CA ASN A 94 -2.99 6.92 -20.17
C ASN A 94 -3.61 7.32 -18.84
N CYS A 95 -4.40 6.46 -18.17
CA CYS A 95 -5.16 6.86 -16.99
C CYS A 95 -4.28 7.34 -15.81
N LEU A 96 -3.07 6.79 -15.67
CA LEU A 96 -2.10 7.22 -14.65
C LEU A 96 -1.52 8.60 -14.99
N LYS A 97 -1.25 8.86 -16.28
CA LYS A 97 -0.73 10.14 -16.76
C LYS A 97 -1.77 11.25 -16.67
N THR A 98 -3.04 10.93 -16.92
CA THR A 98 -4.16 11.89 -16.87
C THR A 98 -4.74 12.07 -15.46
N ARG A 99 -4.15 11.44 -14.43
CA ARG A 99 -4.63 11.43 -13.03
C ARG A 99 -6.06 10.91 -12.86
N ALA A 100 -6.56 10.14 -13.83
CA ALA A 100 -7.82 9.42 -13.75
C ALA A 100 -7.69 8.13 -12.93
N CYS A 101 -6.47 7.60 -12.81
CA CYS A 101 -6.14 6.45 -11.99
C CYS A 101 -5.49 6.85 -10.65
N TYR A 102 -5.74 6.03 -9.62
CA TYR A 102 -5.09 6.15 -8.33
C TYR A 102 -4.80 4.77 -7.74
N PHE A 103 -3.78 4.70 -6.90
CA PHE A 103 -3.47 3.51 -6.11
C PHE A 103 -4.18 3.59 -4.77
N ARG A 104 -4.74 2.47 -4.33
CA ARG A 104 -5.23 2.29 -2.97
C ARG A 104 -4.35 1.26 -2.30
N VAL A 105 -3.67 1.65 -1.23
CA VAL A 105 -2.84 0.76 -0.43
C VAL A 105 -3.56 0.51 0.89
N GLU A 106 -3.86 -0.74 1.20
CA GLU A 106 -4.39 -1.15 2.49
C GLU A 106 -3.32 -1.89 3.27
N VAL A 107 -3.10 -1.50 4.52
CA VAL A 107 -2.15 -2.13 5.42
C VAL A 107 -2.92 -2.75 6.57
N GLY A 108 -2.91 -4.08 6.66
CA GLY A 108 -3.52 -4.83 7.75
C GLY A 108 -2.59 -4.87 8.95
N VAL A 109 -2.77 -3.96 9.90
CA VAL A 109 -1.94 -3.86 11.11
C VAL A 109 -2.42 -4.84 12.17
N LEU A 110 -1.50 -5.63 12.74
CA LEU A 110 -1.77 -6.50 13.87
C LEU A 110 -1.82 -5.67 15.16
N SER A 111 -3.02 -5.56 15.69
CA SER A 111 -3.28 -4.96 17.00
C SER A 111 -3.61 -6.04 18.04
N LYS A 112 -3.63 -5.67 19.31
CA LYS A 112 -4.12 -6.55 20.39
C LYS A 112 -5.60 -6.97 20.23
N PHE A 113 -6.37 -6.28 19.39
CA PHE A 113 -7.79 -6.56 19.12
C PHE A 113 -8.03 -7.32 17.81
N GLY A 114 -6.96 -7.70 17.10
CA GLY A 114 -7.04 -8.32 15.78
C GLY A 114 -6.43 -7.42 14.70
N ILE A 115 -6.73 -7.72 13.45
CA ILE A 115 -6.19 -6.99 12.29
C ILE A 115 -7.01 -5.72 12.06
N VAL A 116 -6.33 -4.57 12.02
CA VAL A 116 -6.90 -3.27 11.75
C VAL A 116 -6.47 -2.83 10.34
N PRO A 117 -7.38 -2.78 9.36
CA PRO A 117 -7.06 -2.30 8.02
C PRO A 117 -6.91 -0.77 8.03
N ILE A 118 -5.82 -0.28 7.47
CA ILE A 118 -5.57 1.15 7.25
C ILE A 118 -5.41 1.39 5.76
N THR A 119 -6.28 2.22 5.19
CA THR A 119 -6.32 2.47 3.76
C THR A 119 -5.75 3.84 3.41
N PHE A 120 -4.88 3.86 2.40
CA PHE A 120 -4.24 5.04 1.84
C PHE A 120 -4.61 5.16 0.37
N THR A 121 -4.93 6.37 -0.08
CA THR A 121 -5.21 6.65 -1.49
C THR A 121 -4.12 7.56 -2.04
N LEU A 122 -3.38 7.05 -3.03
CA LEU A 122 -2.19 7.67 -3.58
C LEU A 122 -2.41 7.97 -5.05
N LYS A 123 -2.17 9.22 -5.43
CA LYS A 123 -2.26 9.65 -6.82
C LYS A 123 -0.85 9.64 -7.44
N PRO A 124 -0.73 9.19 -8.70
CA PRO A 124 0.52 9.22 -9.46
C PRO A 124 1.01 10.63 -9.80
#